data_AF-A0A9P6MHN3-F1
#
_entry.id   AF-A0A9P6MHN3-F1
#
_cell.length_a   1.000
_cell.length_b   1.000
_cell.length_c   1.000
_cell.angle_alpha   90.00
_cell.angle_beta   90.00
_cell.angle_gamma   90.00
#
_symmetry.space_group_name_H-M   'P 1'
#
loop_
_entity.id
_entity.type
_entity.pdbx_description
1 polymer ?
#
loop_
_entity_poly.entity_id
_entity_poly.type
_entity_poly.pdbx_seq_one_letter_code
_entity_poly.pdbx_strand_id
1 'polypeptide(L)'
;MQVASRLLLVWGICTLFPEPEVRSYWGFTTMTIAWSITECIRYAYYALNLVNLGPSWLVWCRYTFFFILYPVGAGSEAIEIYQALPFAHTIHPAYYYFLWTMICIYPPGFFVMYTHMIGQRKRYLGPAKAKKIE
;
A
#
# COMPACT_ATOMS: atom_id res chain seq x y z
N MET A 1 -10.06 -2.65 -2.47
CA MET A 1 -9.03 -2.90 -1.43
C MET A 1 -8.20 -1.67 -1.11
N GLN A 2 -7.45 -1.06 -2.05
CA GLN A 2 -6.60 0.12 -1.74
C GLN A 2 -7.36 1.32 -1.14
N VAL A 3 -8.53 1.67 -1.68
CA VAL A 3 -9.33 2.80 -1.15
C VAL A 3 -9.88 2.52 0.26
N ALA A 4 -10.31 1.27 0.51
CA ALA A 4 -10.83 0.85 1.80
C ALA A 4 -9.74 0.84 2.90
N SER A 5 -8.52 0.40 2.57
CA SER A 5 -7.37 0.46 3.49
C SER A 5 -7.08 1.91 3.89
N ARG A 6 -7.02 2.83 2.92
CA ARG A 6 -6.76 4.26 3.18
C ARG A 6 -7.84 4.92 4.03
N LEU A 7 -9.10 4.61 3.76
CA LEU A 7 -10.21 5.13 4.57
C LEU A 7 -10.12 4.62 6.02
N LEU A 8 -9.76 3.36 6.22
CA LEU A 8 -9.61 2.80 7.56
C LEU A 8 -8.47 3.47 8.35
N LEU A 9 -7.33 3.73 7.71
CA LEU A 9 -6.20 4.39 8.36
C LEU A 9 -6.49 5.86 8.66
N VAL A 10 -6.98 6.61 7.67
CA VAL A 10 -7.23 8.05 7.85
C VAL A 10 -8.39 8.29 8.83
N TRP A 11 -9.51 7.57 8.68
CA TRP A 11 -10.71 7.81 9.49
C TRP A 11 -10.81 6.93 10.74
N GLY A 12 -10.39 5.67 10.65
CA GLY A 12 -10.45 4.73 11.77
C GLY A 12 -9.27 4.84 12.73
N ILE A 13 -8.15 5.42 12.29
CA ILE A 13 -6.94 5.56 13.11
C ILE A 13 -6.58 7.03 13.31
N CYS A 14 -6.23 7.77 12.25
CA CYS A 14 -5.72 9.13 12.40
C CYS A 14 -6.74 10.18 12.90
N THR A 15 -8.04 10.03 12.59
CA THR A 15 -9.06 10.94 13.15
C THR A 15 -9.65 10.45 14.46
N LEU A 16 -9.61 9.13 14.72
CA LEU A 16 -10.19 8.54 15.93
C LEU A 16 -9.22 8.64 17.13
N PHE A 17 -7.92 8.58 16.86
CA PHE A 17 -6.84 8.77 17.83
C PHE A 17 -6.05 10.04 17.47
N PRO A 18 -6.50 11.23 17.93
CA PRO A 18 -5.79 12.49 17.73
C PRO A 18 -4.48 12.58 18.56
N GLU A 19 -4.08 11.50 19.23
CA GLU A 19 -2.85 11.42 20.01
C GLU A 19 -1.60 11.65 19.14
N PRO A 20 -0.68 12.55 19.56
CA PRO A 20 0.56 12.82 18.85
C PRO A 20 1.43 11.58 18.63
N GLU A 21 1.31 10.57 19.49
CA GLU A 21 2.08 9.33 19.42
C GLU A 21 1.70 8.45 18.23
N VAL A 22 0.45 8.51 17.75
CA VAL A 22 -0.03 7.75 16.58
C VAL A 22 0.18 8.56 15.30
N ARG A 23 -0.06 9.88 15.36
CA ARG A 23 -0.01 10.76 14.17
C ARG A 23 1.39 11.31 13.85
N SER A 24 2.25 11.51 14.85
CA SER A 24 3.60 12.06 14.67
C SER A 24 4.67 10.98 14.57
N TYR A 25 4.31 9.70 14.64
CA TYR A 25 5.26 8.62 14.48
C TYR A 25 5.76 8.54 13.03
N TRP A 26 7.00 8.09 12.84
CA TRP A 26 7.64 7.99 11.52
C TRP A 26 6.86 7.10 10.53
N GLY A 27 5.99 6.22 11.03
CA GLY A 27 5.02 5.45 10.25
C GLY A 27 4.15 6.33 9.35
N PHE A 28 3.55 7.38 9.89
CA PHE A 28 2.62 8.23 9.13
C PHE A 28 3.28 8.97 7.99
N THR A 29 4.47 9.51 8.23
CA THR A 29 5.26 10.22 7.22
C THR A 29 5.71 9.26 6.12
N THR A 30 6.21 8.07 6.48
CA THR A 30 6.68 7.07 5.50
C THR A 30 5.53 6.49 4.67
N MET A 31 4.37 6.22 5.29
CA MET A 31 3.13 5.84 4.62
C MET A 31 2.70 6.90 3.61
N THR A 32 2.61 8.16 4.04
CA THR A 32 2.13 9.27 3.20
C THR A 32 3.05 9.51 2.00
N ILE A 33 4.37 9.46 2.20
CA ILE A 33 5.35 9.56 1.11
C ILE A 33 5.20 8.37 0.17
N ALA A 34 5.10 7.15 0.70
CA ALA A 34 4.97 5.95 -0.12
C ALA A 34 3.70 6.01 -0.99
N TRP A 35 2.56 6.40 -0.39
CA TRP A 35 1.31 6.59 -1.11
C TRP A 35 1.44 7.67 -2.19
N SER A 36 1.99 8.83 -1.85
CA SER A 36 2.16 9.93 -2.80
C SER A 36 2.96 9.51 -4.04
N ILE A 37 4.07 8.80 -3.85
CA ILE A 37 4.90 8.31 -4.96
C ILE A 37 4.12 7.30 -5.81
N THR A 38 3.43 6.34 -5.19
CA THR A 38 2.62 5.35 -5.94
C THR A 38 1.52 6.01 -6.78
N GLU A 39 0.87 7.04 -6.24
CA GLU A 39 -0.20 7.79 -6.90
C GLU A 39 0.34 8.61 -8.07
N CYS A 40 1.45 9.32 -7.89
CA CYS A 40 2.09 10.08 -8.95
C CYS A 40 2.44 9.18 -10.15
N ILE A 41 3.04 8.01 -9.92
CA ILE A 41 3.38 7.07 -11.00
C ILE A 41 2.13 6.53 -11.68
N ARG A 42 1.10 6.19 -10.89
CA ARG A 42 -0.15 5.62 -11.42
C ARG A 42 -0.88 6.62 -12.31
N TYR A 43 -1.05 7.85 -11.85
CA TYR A 43 -1.72 8.89 -12.62
C TYR A 43 -0.90 9.36 -13.82
N ALA A 44 0.43 9.48 -13.68
CA ALA A 44 1.29 9.76 -14.82
C ALA A 44 1.14 8.69 -15.91
N TYR A 45 1.09 7.41 -15.52
CA TYR A 45 0.87 6.32 -16.48
C TYR A 45 -0.50 6.42 -17.15
N TYR A 46 -1.57 6.68 -16.41
CA TYR A 46 -2.90 6.81 -17.00
C TYR A 46 -3.00 8.02 -17.94
N ALA A 47 -2.45 9.17 -17.55
CA ALA A 47 -2.44 10.37 -18.37
C ALA A 47 -1.70 10.15 -19.70
N LEU A 48 -0.51 9.55 -19.64
CA LEU A 48 0.30 9.30 -20.82
C LEU A 48 -0.30 8.21 -21.72
N ASN A 49 -0.92 7.19 -21.12
CA ASN A 49 -1.63 6.16 -21.87
C ASN A 49 -2.86 6.71 -22.63
N LEU A 50 -3.52 7.76 -22.14
CA LEU A 50 -4.60 8.45 -22.86
C LEU A 50 -4.12 9.15 -24.14
N VAL A 51 -2.86 9.59 -24.17
CA VAL A 51 -2.23 10.24 -25.34
C VAL A 51 -1.49 9.21 -26.21
N ASN A 52 -1.71 7.91 -26.01
CA ASN A 52 -1.00 6.78 -26.67
C ASN A 52 0.54 6.83 -26.52
N LEU A 53 1.05 7.59 -25.56
CA LEU A 53 2.46 7.65 -25.22
C LEU A 53 2.66 6.75 -24.01
N GLY A 54 3.12 5.52 -24.22
CA GLY A 54 3.41 4.57 -23.14
C GLY A 54 4.91 4.44 -22.91
N PRO A 55 5.61 5.42 -22.30
CA PRO A 55 7.05 5.33 -22.14
C PRO A 55 7.44 4.08 -21.33
N SER A 56 8.32 3.26 -21.90
CA SER A 56 8.78 2.00 -21.28
C SER A 56 9.43 2.22 -19.91
N TRP A 57 10.08 3.37 -19.69
CA TRP A 57 10.67 3.73 -18.40
C TRP A 57 9.61 3.90 -17.31
N LEU A 58 8.43 4.44 -17.64
CA LEU A 58 7.36 4.66 -16.66
C LEU A 58 6.66 3.36 -16.28
N VAL A 59 6.49 2.47 -17.27
CA VAL A 59 6.03 1.09 -17.04
C VAL A 59 7.02 0.35 -16.14
N TRP A 60 8.31 0.51 -16.39
CA TRP A 60 9.36 -0.08 -15.57
C TRP A 60 9.34 0.46 -14.13
N CYS A 61 9.24 1.77 -13.94
CA CYS A 61 9.10 2.42 -12.63
C CYS A 61 7.90 1.85 -11.86
N ARG A 62 6.74 1.76 -12.50
CA ARG A 62 5.51 1.22 -11.90
C ARG A 62 5.69 -0.20 -11.35
N TYR A 63 6.31 -1.09 -12.14
CA TYR A 63 6.50 -2.49 -11.76
C TYR A 63 7.83 -2.77 -11.03
N THR A 64 8.62 -1.75 -10.69
CA THR A 64 9.86 -1.90 -9.92
C THR A 64 9.76 -1.22 -8.56
N PHE A 65 9.15 -0.03 -8.49
CA PHE A 65 8.98 0.68 -7.23
C PHE A 65 8.07 -0.04 -6.24
N PHE A 66 7.21 -0.96 -6.69
CA PHE A 66 6.41 -1.76 -5.77
C PHE A 66 7.26 -2.59 -4.82
N PHE A 67 8.48 -3.00 -5.18
CA PHE A 67 9.34 -3.77 -4.28
C PHE A 67 9.71 -3.01 -3.00
N ILE A 68 9.79 -1.67 -3.07
CA ILE A 68 10.21 -0.83 -1.95
C ILE A 68 8.99 -0.14 -1.32
N LEU A 69 8.15 0.49 -2.14
CA LEU A 69 7.01 1.27 -1.66
C LEU A 69 5.96 0.38 -0.97
N TYR A 70 5.85 -0.88 -1.38
CA TYR A 70 4.82 -1.78 -0.89
C TYR A 70 5.13 -2.33 0.52
N PRO A 71 6.35 -2.84 0.82
CA PRO A 71 6.74 -3.14 2.19
C PRO A 71 6.79 -1.92 3.11
N VAL A 72 7.22 -0.75 2.60
CA VAL A 72 7.28 0.49 3.39
C VAL A 72 5.87 0.96 3.76
N GLY A 73 4.94 1.00 2.81
CA GLY A 73 3.55 1.34 3.08
C GLY A 73 2.88 0.33 4.00
N ALA A 74 2.93 -0.96 3.67
CA ALA A 74 2.30 -1.99 4.49
C ALA A 74 2.89 -2.09 5.91
N GLY A 75 4.21 -1.94 6.04
CA GLY A 75 4.89 -1.95 7.33
C GLY A 75 4.52 -0.75 8.20
N SER A 76 4.43 0.45 7.60
CA SER A 76 4.00 1.65 8.33
C SER A 76 2.55 1.55 8.81
N GLU A 77 1.64 1.05 7.97
CA GLU A 77 0.24 0.80 8.35
C GLU A 77 0.14 -0.18 9.54
N ALA A 78 0.92 -1.27 9.53
CA ALA A 78 0.92 -2.25 10.61
C ALA A 78 1.49 -1.68 11.92
N ILE A 79 2.52 -0.83 11.85
CA ILE A 79 3.12 -0.15 13.00
C ILE A 79 2.13 0.82 13.63
N GLU A 80 1.39 1.59 12.83
CA GLU A 80 0.36 2.50 13.34
C GLU A 80 -0.77 1.75 14.07
N ILE A 81 -1.25 0.64 13.49
CA ILE A 81 -2.25 -0.21 14.15
C ILE A 81 -1.70 -0.77 15.46
N TYR A 82 -0.44 -1.20 15.47
CA TYR A 82 0.22 -1.71 16.68
C TYR A 82 0.31 -0.66 17.79
N GLN A 83 0.63 0.59 17.43
CA GLN A 83 0.69 1.69 18.38
C GLN A 83 -0.68 2.15 18.87
N ALA A 84 -1.74 1.94 18.08
CA ALA A 84 -3.11 2.25 18.49
C ALA A 84 -3.71 1.22 19.48
N LEU A 85 -3.18 -0.01 19.57
CA LEU A 85 -3.67 -1.05 20.50
C LEU A 85 -3.76 -0.61 21.98
N PRO A 86 -2.74 -0.02 22.62
CA PRO A 86 -2.82 0.41 24.01
C PRO A 86 -3.91 1.48 24.24
N PHE A 87 -4.17 2.32 23.25
CA PHE A 87 -5.21 3.35 23.29
C PHE A 87 -6.59 2.81 22.92
N ALA A 88 -6.70 1.66 22.27
CA ALA A 88 -7.99 1.10 21.85
C ALA A 88 -8.93 0.79 23.03
N HIS A 89 -8.38 0.46 24.20
CA HIS A 89 -9.15 0.22 25.42
C HIS A 89 -9.84 1.48 25.97
N THR A 90 -9.37 2.69 25.63
CA THR A 90 -9.97 3.94 26.11
C THR A 90 -11.25 4.30 25.36
N ILE A 91 -11.41 3.81 24.13
CA ILE A 91 -12.60 4.05 23.30
C ILE A 91 -13.66 2.98 23.57
N HIS A 92 -13.35 1.70 23.36
CA HIS A 92 -14.28 0.60 23.60
C HIS A 92 -13.54 -0.75 23.60
N PRO A 93 -13.83 -1.69 24.51
CA PRO A 93 -13.17 -2.99 24.56
C PRO A 93 -13.33 -3.82 23.28
N ALA A 94 -14.45 -3.68 22.55
CA ALA A 94 -14.62 -4.32 21.24
C ALA A 94 -13.67 -3.78 20.15
N TYR A 95 -13.19 -2.54 20.29
CA TYR A 95 -12.28 -1.92 19.32
C TYR A 95 -10.88 -2.53 19.38
N TYR A 96 -10.45 -2.97 20.56
CA TYR A 96 -9.21 -3.73 20.73
C TYR A 96 -9.23 -5.03 19.90
N TYR A 97 -10.30 -5.81 20.02
CA TYR A 97 -10.46 -7.05 19.24
C TYR A 97 -10.51 -6.77 17.74
N PHE A 98 -11.17 -5.68 17.33
CA PHE A 98 -11.17 -5.26 15.93
C PHE A 98 -9.77 -4.97 15.40
N LEU A 99 -8.98 -4.11 16.07
CA LEU A 99 -7.60 -3.81 15.66
C LEU A 99 -6.69 -5.05 15.67
N TRP A 100 -6.88 -5.93 16.66
CA TRP A 100 -6.14 -7.19 16.74
C TRP A 100 -6.44 -8.11 15.55
N THR A 101 -7.72 -8.27 15.19
CA THR A 101 -8.10 -9.04 13.99
C THR A 101 -7.51 -8.43 12.71
N MET A 102 -7.43 -7.11 12.61
CA MET A 102 -6.79 -6.45 11.48
C MET A 102 -5.31 -6.81 11.38
N ILE A 103 -4.56 -6.76 12.48
CA ILE A 103 -3.15 -7.18 12.51
C ILE A 103 -3.00 -8.64 12.09
N CYS A 104 -3.90 -9.54 12.50
CA CYS A 104 -3.83 -10.95 12.10
C CYS A 104 -4.11 -11.17 10.60
N ILE A 105 -5.01 -10.39 10.02
CA ILE A 105 -5.38 -10.48 8.59
C ILE A 105 -4.34 -9.79 7.70
N TYR A 106 -3.57 -8.85 8.25
CA TYR A 106 -2.64 -8.02 7.48
C TYR A 106 -1.49 -8.82 6.81
N PRO A 107 -0.75 -9.72 7.51
CA PRO A 107 0.29 -10.54 6.89
C PRO A 107 -0.18 -11.45 5.74
N PRO A 108 -1.26 -12.25 5.87
CA PRO A 108 -1.73 -13.07 4.74
C PRO A 108 -2.24 -12.21 3.58
N GLY A 109 -2.92 -11.09 3.87
CA GLY A 109 -3.34 -10.13 2.83
C GLY A 109 -2.16 -9.52 2.08
N PHE A 110 -1.10 -9.14 2.80
CA PHE A 110 0.13 -8.62 2.23
C PHE A 110 0.79 -9.64 1.30
N PHE A 111 0.94 -10.89 1.72
CA PHE A 111 1.57 -11.95 0.93
C PHE A 111 0.84 -12.20 -0.39
N VAL A 112 -0.49 -12.30 -0.35
CA VAL A 112 -1.31 -12.52 -1.54
C VAL A 112 -1.16 -11.35 -2.52
N MET A 113 -1.29 -10.10 -2.06
CA MET A 113 -1.21 -8.95 -2.97
C MET A 113 0.22 -8.74 -3.51
N TYR A 114 1.24 -9.01 -2.70
CA TYR A 114 2.64 -8.94 -3.12
C TYR A 114 2.99 -9.98 -4.20
N THR A 115 2.56 -11.23 -4.03
CA THR A 115 2.76 -12.29 -5.03
C THR A 115 2.01 -12.00 -6.33
N HIS A 116 0.81 -11.42 -6.26
CA HIS A 116 0.09 -10.95 -7.44
C HIS A 116 0.86 -9.87 -8.22
N MET A 117 1.46 -8.89 -7.53
CA MET A 117 2.25 -7.83 -8.16
C MET A 117 3.51 -8.38 -8.87
N ILE A 118 4.16 -9.39 -8.28
CA ILE A 118 5.27 -10.11 -8.93
C ILE A 118 4.79 -10.80 -10.23
N GLY A 119 3.61 -11.43 -10.19
CA GLY A 119 2.99 -12.03 -11.37
C GLY A 119 2.69 -11.00 -12.47
N GLN A 120 2.16 -9.84 -12.09
CA GLN A 120 1.93 -8.73 -13.01
C GLN A 120 3.24 -8.22 -13.63
N ARG A 121 4.29 -8.03 -12.84
CA ARG A 121 5.62 -7.65 -13.35
C ARG A 121 6.10 -8.62 -14.42
N LYS A 122 6.02 -9.93 -14.18
CA LYS A 122 6.42 -10.95 -15.18
C LYS A 122 5.59 -10.86 -16.47
N ARG A 123 4.33 -10.45 -16.39
CA ARG A 123 3.45 -10.31 -17.56
C ARG A 123 3.76 -9.06 -18.39
N TYR A 124 4.07 -7.94 -17.75
CA TYR A 124 4.27 -6.64 -18.44
C TYR A 124 5.75 -6.34 -18.77
N LEU A 125 6.68 -6.85 -17.96
CA LEU A 125 8.14 -6.66 -18.14
C LEU A 125 8.89 -7.97 -18.42
N GLY A 126 8.20 -9.11 -18.45
CA GLY A 126 8.84 -10.38 -18.83
C GLY A 126 9.28 -10.36 -20.30
N PRO A 127 10.25 -11.21 -20.67
CA PRO A 127 10.66 -11.34 -22.07
C PRO A 127 9.42 -11.62 -22.92
N ALA A 128 9.24 -10.85 -24.00
CA ALA A 128 8.21 -11.12 -24.98
C ALA A 128 8.34 -12.60 -25.38
N LYS A 129 7.28 -13.40 -25.23
CA LYS A 129 7.27 -14.77 -25.74
C LYS A 129 7.68 -14.67 -27.21
N ALA A 130 8.88 -15.15 -27.53
CA ALA A 130 9.36 -15.17 -28.90
C ALA A 130 8.27 -15.85 -29.72
N LYS A 131 7.67 -15.08 -30.62
CA LYS A 131 6.70 -15.60 -31.57
C LYS A 131 7.48 -16.64 -32.36
N LYS A 132 7.21 -17.93 -32.16
CA LYS A 132 7.74 -18.98 -33.02
C LYS A 132 7.25 -18.62 -34.43
N ILE A 133 8.18 -18.20 -35.27
CA ILE A 133 7.96 -18.08 -36.70
C ILE A 133 8.06 -19.53 -37.18
N GLU A 134 6.92 -20.14 -37.44
CA GLU A 134 6.80 -21.38 -38.24
C GLU A 134 6.94 -21.04 -39.72
#